data_AF-X1QBZ0-F1
#
_entry.id   AF-X1QBZ0-F1
#
_cell.length_a   1.000
_cell.length_b   1.000
_cell.length_c   1.000
_cell.angle_alpha   90.00
_cell.angle_beta   90.00
_cell.angle_gamma   90.00
#
_symmetry.space_group_name_H-M   'P 1'
#
loop_
_entity.id
_entity.type
_entity.pdbx_description
1 polymer ?
#
loop_
_entity_poly.entity_id
_entity_poly.type
_entity_poly.pdbx_seq_one_letter_code
_entity_poly.pdbx_strand_id
1 'polypeptide(L)'
;PEFTMEEWIRQDDPLKDDPKHCRPCRLGVTANWYFNELKEKDHRDLAAVIEQITDKVEDPEMPLTLCREFDIIKAVVEEPLRERLKDFDCATQAFNPDDVVEDEEAAASKSREEGTQSGKD
;
A
#
# COMPACT_ATOMS: atom_id res chain seq x y z
N PRO A 1 -8.03 13.12 -0.10
CA PRO A 1 -8.47 12.07 -1.04
C PRO A 1 -9.87 12.41 -1.55
N GLU A 2 -10.23 11.98 -2.76
CA GLU A 2 -11.58 12.22 -3.33
C GLU A 2 -12.65 11.38 -2.61
N PHE A 3 -12.26 10.17 -2.16
CA PHE A 3 -13.11 9.23 -1.46
C PHE A 3 -12.52 8.89 -0.09
N THR A 4 -13.36 8.50 0.86
CA THR A 4 -12.85 7.84 2.07
C THR A 4 -12.25 6.47 1.73
N MET A 5 -11.48 5.88 2.64
CA MET A 5 -10.92 4.55 2.40
C MET A 5 -12.02 3.48 2.32
N GLU A 6 -13.07 3.59 3.14
CA GLU A 6 -14.25 2.72 3.06
C GLU A 6 -14.97 2.84 1.71
N GLU A 7 -15.14 4.05 1.19
CA GLU A 7 -15.78 4.26 -0.11
C GLU A 7 -14.92 3.68 -1.24
N TRP A 8 -13.62 3.94 -1.20
CA TRP A 8 -12.67 3.47 -2.21
C TRP A 8 -12.58 1.94 -2.28
N ILE A 9 -12.51 1.24 -1.15
CA ILE A 9 -12.40 -0.23 -1.13
C ILE A 9 -13.66 -0.92 -1.68
N ARG A 10 -14.81 -0.23 -1.69
CA ARG A 10 -16.09 -0.73 -2.22
C ARG A 10 -16.32 -0.46 -3.70
N GLN A 11 -15.55 0.43 -4.31
CA GLN A 11 -15.68 0.70 -5.74
C GLN A 11 -15.32 -0.54 -6.56
N ASP A 12 -15.72 -0.59 -7.82
CA ASP A 12 -15.25 -1.64 -8.74
C ASP A 12 -13.72 -1.57 -8.85
N ASP A 13 -13.06 -2.72 -8.73
CA ASP A 13 -11.60 -2.83 -8.75
C ASP A 13 -11.18 -3.43 -10.10
N PRO A 14 -10.56 -2.64 -11.00
CA PRO A 14 -10.09 -3.13 -12.29
C PRO A 14 -8.99 -4.20 -12.13
N LEU A 15 -8.35 -4.30 -10.96
CA LEU A 15 -7.27 -5.21 -10.65
C LEU A 15 -7.70 -6.31 -9.65
N LYS A 16 -9.01 -6.54 -9.48
CA LYS A 16 -9.55 -7.53 -8.52
C LYS A 16 -8.98 -8.94 -8.70
N ASP A 17 -8.60 -9.31 -9.92
CA ASP A 17 -8.06 -10.61 -10.27
C ASP A 17 -6.51 -10.64 -10.23
N ASP A 18 -5.86 -9.52 -9.95
CA ASP A 18 -4.40 -9.40 -9.78
C ASP A 18 -4.04 -9.40 -8.29
N PRO A 19 -3.52 -10.51 -7.74
CA PRO A 19 -3.18 -10.62 -6.33
C PRO A 19 -2.03 -9.68 -5.90
N LYS A 20 -1.31 -9.05 -6.84
CA LYS A 20 -0.28 -8.04 -6.52
C LYS A 20 -0.86 -6.64 -6.37
N HIS A 21 -1.91 -6.32 -7.11
CA HIS A 21 -2.35 -4.93 -7.27
C HIS A 21 -3.82 -4.68 -6.91
N CYS A 22 -4.60 -5.72 -6.62
CA CYS A 22 -5.96 -5.59 -6.13
C CYS A 22 -6.01 -4.67 -4.90
N ARG A 23 -7.09 -3.90 -4.74
CA ARG A 23 -7.19 -2.92 -3.65
C ARG A 23 -7.02 -3.57 -2.27
N PRO A 24 -7.70 -4.69 -1.92
CA PRO A 24 -7.45 -5.39 -0.67
C PRO A 24 -6.00 -5.86 -0.50
N CYS A 25 -5.38 -6.34 -1.59
CA CYS A 25 -4.03 -6.89 -1.60
C CYS A 25 -2.97 -5.85 -1.17
N ARG A 26 -3.23 -4.58 -1.48
CA ARG A 26 -2.32 -3.46 -1.17
C ARG A 26 -2.47 -2.92 0.25
N LEU A 27 -3.56 -3.25 0.96
CA LEU A 27 -3.83 -2.71 2.29
C LEU A 27 -2.79 -3.12 3.33
N GLY A 28 -2.04 -4.22 3.14
CA GLY A 28 -0.97 -4.60 4.06
C GLY A 28 0.13 -3.54 4.15
N VAL A 29 0.53 -2.96 3.02
CA VAL A 29 1.51 -1.86 2.99
C VAL A 29 0.93 -0.62 3.66
N THR A 30 -0.33 -0.29 3.37
CA THR A 30 -1.02 0.85 3.95
C THR A 30 -1.16 0.74 5.47
N ALA A 31 -1.55 -0.44 5.97
CA ALA A 31 -1.70 -0.72 7.39
C ALA A 31 -0.36 -0.60 8.13
N ASN A 32 0.70 -1.19 7.58
CA ASN A 32 2.03 -1.08 8.18
C ASN A 32 2.52 0.38 8.23
N TRP A 33 2.24 1.17 7.19
CA TRP A 33 2.58 2.59 7.22
C TRP A 33 1.79 3.35 8.31
N TYR A 34 0.46 3.16 8.37
CA TYR A 34 -0.39 3.75 9.42
C TYR A 34 0.10 3.38 10.82
N PHE A 35 0.38 2.10 11.06
CA PHE A 35 0.87 1.60 12.33
C PHE A 35 2.16 2.31 12.78
N ASN A 36 3.15 2.42 11.88
CA ASN A 36 4.42 3.06 12.20
C ASN A 36 4.25 4.57 12.42
N GLU A 37 3.51 5.25 11.54
CA GLU A 37 3.26 6.67 11.67
C GLU A 37 2.54 7.01 12.99
N LEU A 38 1.51 6.25 13.36
CA LEU A 38 0.79 6.42 14.62
C LEU A 38 1.72 6.19 15.82
N LYS A 39 2.57 5.16 15.79
CA LYS A 39 3.55 4.92 16.87
C LYS A 39 4.58 6.02 17.01
N GLU A 40 5.09 6.54 15.89
CA GLU A 40 6.06 7.64 15.87
C GLU A 40 5.47 8.95 16.42
N LYS A 41 4.14 9.12 16.30
CA LYS A 41 3.40 10.25 16.86
C LYS A 41 2.78 9.97 18.25
N ASP A 42 3.18 8.88 18.89
CA ASP A 42 2.74 8.44 20.22
C ASP A 42 1.23 8.09 20.33
N HIS A 43 0.56 7.81 19.21
CA HIS A 43 -0.82 7.29 19.16
C HIS A 43 -0.85 5.75 19.25
N ARG A 44 -0.27 5.20 20.32
CA ARG A 44 -0.06 3.75 20.48
C ARG A 44 -1.35 2.94 20.53
N ASP A 45 -2.40 3.49 21.14
CA ASP A 45 -3.69 2.81 21.24
C ASP A 45 -4.32 2.63 19.85
N LEU A 46 -4.26 3.68 19.01
CA LEU A 46 -4.74 3.61 17.62
C LEU A 46 -3.90 2.65 16.78
N ALA A 47 -2.57 2.65 16.97
CA ALA A 47 -1.70 1.69 16.30
C ALA A 47 -2.02 0.24 16.69
N ALA A 48 -2.34 -0.02 17.96
CA ALA A 48 -2.73 -1.35 18.42
C ALA A 48 -4.04 -1.83 17.80
N VAL A 49 -4.98 -0.92 17.50
CA VAL A 49 -6.22 -1.29 16.77
C VAL A 49 -5.88 -1.77 15.35
N ILE A 50 -4.98 -1.09 14.63
CA ILE A 50 -4.53 -1.52 13.31
C ILE A 50 -3.91 -2.93 13.37
N GLU A 51 -2.99 -3.15 14.31
CA GLU A 51 -2.34 -4.45 14.51
C GLU A 51 -3.36 -5.57 14.77
N GLN A 52 -4.32 -5.35 15.67
CA GLN A 52 -5.38 -6.31 16.01
C GLN A 52 -6.30 -6.65 14.83
N ILE A 53 -6.57 -5.70 13.94
CA ILE A 53 -7.36 -5.95 12.73
C ILE A 53 -6.51 -6.78 11.76
N THR A 54 -5.25 -6.42 11.56
CA THR A 54 -4.36 -7.12 10.62
C THR A 54 -4.00 -8.53 11.04
N ASP A 55 -4.03 -8.86 12.34
CA ASP A 55 -3.83 -10.23 12.84
C ASP A 55 -4.96 -11.19 12.42
N LYS A 56 -6.12 -10.67 11.99
CA LYS A 56 -7.27 -11.46 11.53
C LYS A 56 -7.23 -11.68 10.01
N VAL A 57 -6.09 -12.12 9.49
CA VAL A 57 -5.83 -12.28 8.05
C VAL A 57 -6.82 -13.21 7.32
N GLU A 58 -7.52 -14.10 8.05
CA GLU A 58 -8.51 -15.02 7.47
C GLU A 58 -9.94 -14.45 7.42
N ASP A 59 -10.19 -13.27 8.01
CA ASP A 59 -11.50 -12.65 8.00
C ASP A 59 -11.76 -11.93 6.66
N PRO A 60 -12.75 -12.36 5.84
CA PRO A 60 -13.05 -11.73 4.57
C PRO A 60 -13.52 -10.27 4.70
N GLU A 61 -14.02 -9.86 5.87
CA GLU A 61 -14.43 -8.48 6.15
C GLU A 61 -13.26 -7.61 6.64
N MET A 62 -12.07 -8.20 6.86
CA MET A 62 -10.89 -7.47 7.35
C MET A 62 -10.54 -6.25 6.48
N PRO A 63 -10.49 -6.32 5.13
CA PRO A 63 -10.18 -5.16 4.30
C PRO A 63 -11.13 -3.98 4.52
N LEU A 64 -12.43 -4.26 4.58
CA LEU A 64 -13.45 -3.23 4.81
C LEU A 64 -13.35 -2.64 6.22
N THR A 65 -13.13 -3.49 7.22
CA THR A 65 -12.96 -3.09 8.62
C THR A 65 -11.73 -2.20 8.78
N LEU A 66 -10.63 -2.55 8.15
CA LEU A 66 -9.38 -1.79 8.18
C LEU A 66 -9.55 -0.41 7.53
N CYS A 67 -10.20 -0.34 6.36
CA CYS A 67 -10.48 0.93 5.69
C CYS A 67 -11.38 1.86 6.51
N ARG A 68 -12.40 1.32 7.18
CA ARG A 68 -13.23 2.08 8.13
C ARG A 68 -12.40 2.64 9.28
N GLU A 69 -11.51 1.83 9.82
CA GLU A 69 -10.67 2.25 10.94
C GLU A 69 -9.72 3.37 10.52
N PHE A 70 -9.14 3.32 9.31
CA PHE A 70 -8.36 4.44 8.79
C PHE A 70 -9.17 5.74 8.73
N ASP A 71 -10.45 5.67 8.35
CA ASP A 71 -11.31 6.85 8.30
C ASP A 71 -11.65 7.39 9.69
N ILE A 72 -11.89 6.51 10.67
CA ILE A 72 -12.10 6.87 12.08
C ILE A 72 -10.85 7.53 12.67
N ILE A 73 -9.68 6.93 12.48
CA ILE A 73 -8.40 7.46 12.96
C ILE A 73 -8.20 8.89 12.46
N LYS A 74 -8.39 9.13 11.16
CA LYS A 74 -8.29 10.48 10.57
C LYS A 74 -9.27 11.47 11.22
N ALA A 75 -10.45 11.04 11.65
CA ALA A 75 -11.42 11.91 12.30
C ALA A 75 -11.02 12.31 13.73
N VAL A 76 -10.27 11.46 14.45
CA VAL A 76 -9.96 11.66 15.88
C VAL A 76 -8.57 12.22 16.16
N VAL A 77 -7.61 12.04 15.26
CA VAL A 77 -6.25 12.60 15.42
C VAL A 77 -6.21 14.11 15.12
N GLU A 78 -5.17 14.77 15.62
CA GLU A 78 -4.88 16.18 15.39
C GLU A 78 -4.61 16.50 13.91
N GLU A 79 -4.84 17.77 13.54
CA GLU A 79 -4.80 18.22 12.15
C GLU A 79 -3.48 17.95 11.40
N PRO A 80 -2.29 18.18 11.98
CA PRO A 80 -1.04 17.86 11.29
C PRO A 80 -0.90 16.38 10.92
N LEU A 81 -1.33 15.47 11.80
CA LEU A 81 -1.30 14.04 11.52
C LEU A 81 -2.42 13.67 10.55
N ARG A 82 -3.63 14.19 10.74
CA ARG A 82 -4.77 13.95 9.84
C ARG A 82 -4.44 14.24 8.39
N GLU A 83 -3.85 15.40 8.10
CA GLU A 83 -3.51 15.77 6.72
C GLU A 83 -2.44 14.84 6.14
N ARG A 84 -1.44 14.46 6.94
CA ARG A 84 -0.44 13.48 6.53
C ARG A 84 -1.02 12.10 6.21
N LEU A 85 -2.00 11.64 7.00
CA LEU A 85 -2.73 10.39 6.73
C LEU A 85 -3.57 10.51 5.45
N LYS A 86 -4.24 11.64 5.23
CA LYS A 86 -5.01 11.90 4.00
C LYS A 86 -4.12 11.93 2.75
N ASP A 87 -2.92 12.51 2.84
CA ASP A 87 -1.98 12.55 1.72
C ASP A 87 -1.55 11.12 1.32
N PHE A 88 -1.29 10.29 2.32
CA PHE A 88 -0.93 8.89 2.09
C PHE A 88 -2.09 8.06 1.52
N ASP A 89 -3.32 8.30 1.97
CA ASP A 89 -4.51 7.71 1.36
C ASP A 89 -4.64 8.13 -0.10
N CYS A 90 -4.42 9.40 -0.45
CA CYS A 90 -4.43 9.85 -1.84
C CYS A 90 -3.45 9.06 -2.69
N ALA A 91 -2.21 8.89 -2.22
CA ALA A 91 -1.19 8.13 -2.92
C ALA A 91 -1.58 6.66 -3.08
N THR A 92 -2.16 6.04 -2.04
CA THR A 92 -2.65 4.66 -2.08
C THR A 92 -3.78 4.50 -3.10
N GLN A 93 -4.73 5.43 -3.11
CA GLN A 93 -5.91 5.40 -3.96
C GLN A 93 -5.60 5.69 -5.43
N ALA A 94 -4.63 6.57 -5.69
CA ALA A 94 -4.22 6.98 -7.03
C ALA A 94 -3.21 6.02 -7.70
N PHE A 95 -2.74 4.99 -6.99
CA PHE A 95 -1.80 4.02 -7.54
C PHE A 95 -2.33 3.37 -8.82
N ASN A 96 -1.53 3.44 -9.87
CA ASN A 96 -1.74 2.81 -11.15
C ASN A 96 -0.47 2.01 -11.50
N PRO A 97 -0.55 0.68 -11.64
CA PRO A 97 0.63 -0.16 -11.90
C PRO A 97 1.30 0.16 -13.24
N ASP A 98 0.56 0.64 -14.25
CA ASP A 98 1.11 0.97 -15.57
C ASP A 98 2.02 2.21 -15.56
N ASP A 99 1.89 3.07 -14.55
CA ASP A 99 2.77 4.23 -14.36
C ASP A 99 4.13 3.83 -13.76
N VAL A 100 4.22 2.61 -13.24
CA VAL A 100 5.45 2.01 -12.69
C VAL A 100 6.16 1.27 -13.82
N VAL A 101 6.55 2.00 -14.87
CA VAL A 101 7.29 1.43 -16.00
C VAL A 101 8.62 0.88 -15.47
N GLU A 102 8.77 -0.44 -15.48
CA GLU A 102 9.94 -1.15 -15.00
C GLU A 102 11.19 -0.73 -15.79
N ASP A 103 12.11 -0.04 -15.12
CA ASP A 103 13.53 0.11 -15.50
C ASP A 103 14.28 -1.26 -15.48
N GLU A 104 13.56 -2.39 -15.38
CA GLU A 104 14.14 -3.74 -15.34
C GLU A 104 14.57 -4.27 -16.72
N GLU A 105 13.99 -3.81 -17.83
CA GLU A 105 14.50 -4.16 -19.18
C GLU A 105 15.85 -3.49 -19.52
N ALA A 106 16.17 -2.36 -18.88
CA ALA A 106 17.43 -1.64 -19.13
C ALA A 106 18.66 -2.33 -18.49
N ALA A 107 18.46 -3.10 -17.42
CA ALA A 107 19.54 -3.84 -16.76
C ALA A 107 19.91 -5.14 -17.51
N ALA A 108 18.95 -5.80 -18.16
CA ALA A 108 19.19 -7.04 -18.90
C ALA A 108 20.02 -6.84 -20.18
N SER A 109 20.00 -5.64 -20.77
CA SER A 109 20.70 -5.33 -22.01
C SER A 109 22.20 -5.02 -21.84
N LYS A 110 22.69 -4.78 -20.61
CA LYS A 110 24.10 -4.46 -20.34
C LYS A 110 24.99 -5.67 -20.04
N SER A 111 24.42 -6.87 -19.93
CA SER A 111 25.17 -8.09 -19.59
C SER A 111 25.54 -8.96 -20.80
N ARG A 112 25.26 -8.52 -22.04
CA ARG A 112 25.47 -9.33 -23.26
C ARG A 112 26.55 -8.81 -24.22
N GLU A 113 27.47 -7.94 -23.77
CA GLU A 113 28.62 -7.53 -24.60
C GLU A 113 30.00 -7.92 -24.03
N GLU A 114 30.09 -8.54 -22.86
CA GLU A 114 31.35 -9.09 -22.37
C GLU A 114 31.37 -10.62 -22.45
N GLY A 115 31.80 -11.12 -23.60
CA GLY A 115 32.22 -12.51 -23.72
C GLY A 115 32.07 -13.06 -25.13
N THR A 116 33.18 -13.14 -25.87
CA THR A 116 33.74 -14.41 -26.40
C THR A 116 34.79 -14.11 -27.46
N GLN A 117 36.08 -14.31 -27.15
CA GLN A 117 36.92 -15.26 -27.90
C GLN A 117 38.26 -15.46 -27.19
N SER A 118 38.38 -16.61 -26.53
CA SER A 118 39.66 -17.23 -26.23
C SER A 118 39.65 -18.64 -26.83
N GLY A 119 40.74 -18.98 -27.51
CA GLY A 119 41.07 -20.32 -28.00
C GLY A 119 40.91 -20.50 -29.52
N LYS A 120 41.74 -21.27 -30.22
CA LYS A 120 42.96 -22.02 -29.90
C LYS A 120 43.37 -22.64 -31.24
N ASP A 121 44.62 -22.47 -31.66
CA ASP A 121 45.48 -23.45 -32.36
C ASP A 121 46.81 -22.75 -32.74
#